data_AF-A0A250XFS5-F1
#
_entry.id   AF-A0A250XFS5-F1
#
_cell.length_a   1.000
_cell.length_b   1.000
_cell.length_c   1.000
_cell.angle_alpha   90.00
_cell.angle_beta   90.00
_cell.angle_gamma   90.00
#
_symmetry.space_group_name_H-M   'P 1'
#
loop_
_entity.id
_entity.type
_entity.pdbx_description
1 polymer ?
#
loop_
_entity_poly.entity_id
_entity_poly.type
_entity_poly.pdbx_seq_one_letter_code
_entity_poly.pdbx_strand_id
1 'polypeptide(L)'
;MRGVSGIIVSFYLLLLIKLSSAYVEGEFIPTARKSQFHGVRTQWHDLLGSYCPRHGQDRTVALPLPQPQAALQPDKDDYKIQLSFDSDRLFTSWIKVLGPGAPRVPVVEIHLRRAGEELLGVTAQVLDAPISYLHSHPTLADEWRNESAWPKHLLIVYRFKSEQEIDLDRGLYVIIALALVCLFILMLNAASGSEAKLAHFLQDVVAASDLGVSSASGSSWKGDIAKGD
;
A
#
# COMPACT_ATOMS: atom_id res chain seq x y z
N MET A 1 38.90 7.22 10.67
CA MET A 1 37.65 7.04 11.46
C MET A 1 36.40 7.54 10.71
N ARG A 2 36.22 7.22 9.42
CA ARG A 2 35.07 7.69 8.62
C ARG A 2 33.95 6.64 8.41
N GLY A 3 34.23 5.35 8.68
CA GLY A 3 33.27 4.27 8.42
C GLY A 3 32.24 4.00 9.52
N VAL A 4 32.51 4.42 10.77
CA VAL A 4 31.68 4.04 11.92
C VAL A 4 30.40 4.86 12.02
N SER A 5 30.43 6.15 11.63
CA SER A 5 29.23 7.01 11.63
C SER A 5 28.18 6.63 10.59
N GLY A 6 28.59 6.08 9.43
CA GLY A 6 27.66 5.65 8.38
C GLY A 6 26.85 4.41 8.76
N ILE A 7 27.48 3.47 9.48
CA ILE A 7 26.84 2.24 9.95
C ILE A 7 25.79 2.55 11.02
N ILE A 8 26.08 3.49 11.92
CA ILE A 8 25.15 3.90 12.98
C ILE A 8 23.91 4.58 12.39
N VAL A 9 24.07 5.48 11.42
CA VAL A 9 22.93 6.13 10.74
C VAL A 9 22.10 5.11 9.96
N SER A 10 22.73 4.15 9.28
CA SER A 10 22.04 3.07 8.58
C SER A 10 21.25 2.16 9.53
N PHE A 11 21.78 1.88 10.72
CA PHE A 11 21.12 1.07 11.74
C PHE A 11 19.91 1.78 12.36
N TYR A 12 20.01 3.10 12.63
CA TYR A 12 18.88 3.91 13.09
C TYR A 12 17.78 4.08 12.03
N LEU A 13 18.16 4.15 10.75
CA LEU A 13 17.21 4.21 9.63
C LEU A 13 16.45 2.89 9.45
N LEU A 14 17.09 1.75 9.69
CA LEU A 14 16.46 0.42 9.66
C LEU A 14 15.55 0.17 10.89
N LEU A 15 15.87 0.76 12.04
CA LEU A 15 15.10 0.58 13.28
C LEU A 15 13.74 1.32 13.27
N LEU A 16 13.61 2.38 12.47
CA LEU A 16 12.37 3.17 12.33
C LEU A 16 11.29 2.52 11.45
N ILE A 17 11.58 1.38 10.79
CA ILE A 17 10.69 0.80 9.76
C ILE A 17 9.62 -0.14 10.35
N LYS A 18 9.63 -0.47 11.65
CA LYS A 18 8.77 -1.54 12.22
C LYS A 18 7.86 -1.10 13.37
N LEU A 19 6.96 -0.14 13.12
CA LEU A 19 5.83 0.17 14.02
C LEU A 19 4.47 0.19 13.30
N SER A 20 4.31 -0.55 12.19
CA SER A 20 2.98 -0.76 11.62
C SER A 20 2.27 -1.89 12.38
N SER A 21 0.98 -1.69 12.71
CA SER A 21 0.11 -2.76 13.19
C SER A 21 -0.03 -3.77 12.06
N ALA A 22 0.62 -4.91 12.23
CA ALA A 22 0.75 -5.91 11.18
C ALA A 22 -0.01 -7.17 11.62
N TYR A 23 -1.07 -7.51 10.89
CA TYR A 23 -1.85 -8.72 11.15
C TYR A 23 -1.05 -9.96 10.74
N VAL A 24 -1.01 -10.94 11.63
CA VAL A 24 -0.49 -12.27 11.31
C VAL A 24 -1.54 -13.05 10.51
N GLU A 25 -1.09 -13.89 9.59
CA GLU A 25 -1.98 -14.80 8.85
C GLU A 25 -2.82 -15.66 9.81
N GLY A 26 -4.14 -15.63 9.64
CA GLY A 26 -5.10 -16.34 10.49
C GLY A 26 -5.51 -15.62 11.79
N GLU A 27 -4.92 -14.48 12.10
CA GLU A 27 -5.29 -13.66 13.27
C GLU A 27 -6.69 -13.07 13.12
N PHE A 28 -7.41 -12.92 14.23
CA PHE A 28 -8.73 -12.28 14.21
C PHE A 28 -8.60 -10.78 14.01
N ILE A 29 -9.37 -10.25 13.05
CA ILE A 29 -9.47 -8.82 12.84
C ILE A 29 -10.56 -8.27 13.75
N PRO A 30 -10.26 -7.31 14.64
CA PRO A 30 -11.27 -6.64 15.45
C PRO A 30 -12.38 -6.09 14.55
N THR A 31 -13.61 -6.52 14.81
CA THR A 31 -14.77 -6.18 14.01
C THR A 31 -15.89 -5.78 14.94
N ALA A 32 -16.56 -4.67 14.66
CA ALA A 32 -17.78 -4.28 15.38
C ALA A 32 -18.93 -4.10 14.40
N ARG A 33 -20.15 -4.16 14.92
CA ARG A 33 -21.38 -3.92 14.16
C ARG A 33 -22.17 -2.77 14.75
N LYS A 34 -22.84 -2.05 13.87
CA LYS A 34 -23.83 -1.04 14.20
C LYS A 34 -25.09 -1.32 13.40
N SER A 35 -26.25 -1.11 14.00
CA SER A 35 -27.53 -1.32 13.33
C SER A 35 -28.29 0.00 13.28
N GLN A 36 -29.10 0.18 12.25
CA GLN A 36 -29.99 1.32 12.09
C GLN A 36 -31.39 0.83 11.78
N PHE A 37 -32.35 1.33 12.54
CA PHE A 37 -33.76 1.02 12.42
C PHE A 37 -34.58 2.30 12.59
N HIS A 38 -35.51 2.60 11.68
CA HIS A 38 -36.31 3.84 11.70
C HIS A 38 -35.49 5.13 11.89
N GLY A 39 -34.29 5.18 11.32
CA GLY A 39 -33.37 6.30 11.49
C GLY A 39 -32.59 6.29 12.81
N VAL A 40 -33.05 5.55 13.83
CA VAL A 40 -32.36 5.35 15.12
C VAL A 40 -31.21 4.38 14.94
N ARG A 41 -30.03 4.74 15.46
CA ARG A 41 -28.81 3.93 15.36
C ARG A 41 -28.47 3.34 16.72
N THR A 42 -28.07 2.07 16.75
CA THR A 42 -27.51 1.43 17.94
C THR A 42 -26.08 1.94 18.17
N GLN A 43 -25.52 1.64 19.34
CA GLN A 43 -24.08 1.78 19.54
C GLN A 43 -23.30 0.73 18.73
N TRP A 44 -21.99 0.93 18.63
CA TRP A 44 -21.10 -0.11 18.13
C TRP A 44 -21.07 -1.27 19.13
N HIS A 45 -21.22 -2.48 18.60
CA HIS A 45 -21.16 -3.72 19.35
C HIS A 45 -20.06 -4.59 18.77
N ASP A 46 -19.05 -4.88 19.59
CA ASP A 46 -17.94 -5.73 19.18
C ASP A 46 -18.41 -7.14 18.86
N LEU A 47 -17.89 -7.66 17.75
CA LEU A 47 -18.06 -9.05 17.38
C LEU A 47 -17.00 -9.87 18.09
N LEU A 48 -17.43 -11.01 18.65
CA LEU A 48 -16.54 -11.88 19.39
C LEU A 48 -16.02 -12.99 18.47
N GLY A 49 -14.70 -13.17 18.45
CA GLY A 49 -13.96 -14.33 17.94
C GLY A 49 -14.54 -14.98 16.69
N SER A 50 -15.45 -15.95 16.87
CA SER A 50 -16.04 -16.73 15.79
C SER A 50 -16.77 -15.92 14.72
N TYR A 51 -17.25 -14.71 15.04
CA TYR A 51 -17.91 -13.84 14.06
C TYR A 51 -16.94 -12.92 13.31
N CYS A 52 -15.72 -12.76 13.81
CA CYS A 52 -14.71 -11.93 13.18
C CYS A 52 -14.08 -12.65 11.97
N PRO A 53 -13.67 -11.89 10.94
CA PRO A 53 -12.81 -12.41 9.89
C PRO A 53 -11.44 -12.77 10.44
N ARG A 54 -10.79 -13.71 9.78
CA ARG A 54 -9.41 -14.08 10.04
C ARG A 54 -8.55 -13.58 8.91
N HIS A 55 -7.49 -12.86 9.24
CA HIS A 55 -6.62 -12.23 8.26
C HIS A 55 -6.12 -13.26 7.23
N GLY A 56 -6.39 -13.00 5.95
CA GLY A 56 -5.96 -13.82 4.82
C GLY A 56 -6.74 -15.13 4.59
N GLN A 57 -7.75 -15.44 5.42
CA GLN A 57 -8.58 -16.64 5.27
C GLN A 57 -10.04 -16.31 4.93
N ASP A 58 -10.50 -16.81 3.79
CA ASP A 58 -11.91 -16.73 3.42
C ASP A 58 -12.79 -17.49 4.40
N ARG A 59 -13.89 -16.88 4.81
CA ARG A 59 -14.74 -17.43 5.86
C ARG A 59 -16.18 -17.00 5.73
N THR A 60 -17.08 -17.95 5.94
CA THR A 60 -18.51 -17.68 6.06
C THR A 60 -18.93 -17.79 7.52
N VAL A 61 -19.67 -16.81 8.02
CA VAL A 61 -20.18 -16.76 9.39
C VAL A 61 -21.67 -16.41 9.39
N ALA A 62 -22.40 -16.94 10.36
CA ALA A 62 -23.79 -16.57 10.61
C ALA A 62 -23.85 -15.57 11.77
N LEU A 63 -23.97 -14.28 11.47
CA LEU A 63 -24.00 -13.22 12.48
C LEU A 63 -25.41 -13.09 13.08
N PRO A 64 -25.60 -13.28 14.39
CA PRO A 64 -26.89 -13.07 15.03
C PRO A 64 -27.23 -11.57 15.10
N LEU A 65 -28.37 -11.21 14.53
CA LEU A 65 -28.98 -9.89 14.63
C LEU A 65 -30.01 -9.89 15.76
N PRO A 66 -29.89 -8.98 16.74
CA PRO A 66 -30.84 -8.84 17.81
C PRO A 66 -32.12 -8.17 17.31
N GLN A 67 -33.22 -8.50 17.97
CA GLN A 67 -34.50 -7.85 17.72
C GLN A 67 -34.39 -6.33 17.97
N PRO A 68 -34.90 -5.48 17.06
CA PRO A 68 -34.99 -4.06 17.33
C PRO A 68 -35.93 -3.77 18.51
N GLN A 69 -35.70 -2.67 19.24
CA GLN A 69 -36.52 -2.30 20.39
C GLN A 69 -37.97 -1.95 20.01
N ALA A 70 -38.19 -1.49 18.78
CA ALA A 70 -39.50 -1.20 18.24
C ALA A 70 -40.04 -2.39 17.43
N ALA A 71 -41.37 -2.50 17.35
CA ALA A 71 -42.02 -3.55 16.57
C ALA A 71 -41.60 -3.43 15.09
N LEU A 72 -41.15 -4.55 14.52
CA LEU A 72 -40.68 -4.63 13.15
C LEU A 72 -41.82 -5.10 12.24
N GLN A 73 -42.10 -4.35 11.18
CA GLN A 73 -42.91 -4.80 10.04
C GLN A 73 -41.97 -5.04 8.85
N PRO A 74 -41.61 -6.30 8.50
CA PRO A 74 -40.59 -6.64 7.51
C PRO A 74 -40.84 -6.05 6.12
N ASP A 75 -42.11 -5.88 5.75
CA ASP A 75 -42.52 -5.39 4.43
C ASP A 75 -42.52 -3.86 4.31
N LYS A 76 -42.38 -3.14 5.43
CA LYS A 76 -42.45 -1.68 5.49
C LYS A 76 -41.19 -1.04 6.06
N ASP A 77 -40.54 -1.71 7.00
CA ASP A 77 -39.47 -1.14 7.78
C ASP A 77 -38.10 -1.56 7.28
N ASP A 78 -37.23 -0.56 7.09
CA ASP A 78 -35.84 -0.76 6.73
C ASP A 78 -35.01 -1.13 7.97
N TYR A 79 -34.38 -2.30 7.94
CA TYR A 79 -33.32 -2.68 8.88
C TYR A 79 -31.98 -2.67 8.18
N LYS A 80 -31.08 -1.78 8.60
CA LYS A 80 -29.75 -1.61 8.01
C LYS A 80 -28.67 -1.95 9.02
N ILE A 81 -27.55 -2.46 8.55
CA ILE A 81 -26.36 -2.69 9.37
C ILE A 81 -25.14 -2.01 8.76
N GLN A 82 -24.16 -1.73 9.59
CA GLN A 82 -22.84 -1.27 9.22
C GLN A 82 -21.82 -2.09 10.00
N LEU A 83 -20.73 -2.46 9.35
CA LEU A 83 -19.64 -3.21 9.97
C LEU A 83 -18.37 -2.37 9.94
N SER A 84 -17.64 -2.41 11.04
CA SER A 84 -16.32 -1.82 11.16
C SER A 84 -15.27 -2.91 11.27
N PHE A 85 -14.08 -2.62 10.77
CA PHE A 85 -12.92 -3.52 10.78
C PHE A 85 -11.68 -2.72 11.17
N ASP A 86 -10.67 -3.44 11.64
CA ASP A 86 -9.38 -2.86 12.00
C ASP A 86 -9.51 -1.76 13.07
N SER A 87 -10.18 -2.11 14.18
CA SER A 87 -10.41 -1.18 15.31
C SER A 87 -11.07 0.14 14.88
N ASP A 88 -12.15 0.05 14.10
CA ASP A 88 -12.91 1.20 13.58
C ASP A 88 -12.12 2.10 12.61
N ARG A 89 -11.07 1.58 11.97
CA ARG A 89 -10.39 2.31 10.88
C ARG A 89 -11.12 2.18 9.55
N LEU A 90 -11.71 1.01 9.27
CA LEU A 90 -12.37 0.70 8.01
C LEU A 90 -13.84 0.39 8.25
N PHE A 91 -14.73 0.96 7.42
CA PHE A 91 -16.18 0.76 7.57
C PHE A 91 -16.83 0.39 6.25
N THR A 92 -17.85 -0.45 6.32
CA THR A 92 -18.75 -0.66 5.19
C THR A 92 -19.72 0.52 5.04
N SER A 93 -20.34 0.63 3.87
CA SER A 93 -21.56 1.43 3.72
C SER A 93 -22.71 0.82 4.53
N TRP A 94 -23.82 1.55 4.66
CA TRP A 94 -25.04 1.00 5.26
C TRP A 94 -25.66 -0.07 4.35
N ILE A 95 -25.76 -1.27 4.88
CA ILE A 95 -26.22 -2.48 4.22
C ILE A 95 -27.67 -2.72 4.60
N LYS A 96 -28.60 -2.69 3.64
CA LYS A 96 -30.01 -3.01 3.90
C LYS A 96 -30.18 -4.53 3.96
N VAL A 97 -30.68 -5.04 5.08
CA VAL A 97 -30.78 -6.47 5.38
C VAL A 97 -32.24 -6.92 5.46
N LEU A 98 -33.14 -6.10 6.04
CA LEU A 98 -34.59 -6.28 5.93
C LEU A 98 -35.24 -4.99 5.40
N GLY A 99 -36.43 -5.13 4.82
CA GLY A 99 -37.25 -4.03 4.35
C GLY A 99 -37.64 -4.14 2.87
N PRO A 100 -38.41 -3.17 2.36
CA PRO A 100 -38.80 -3.13 0.96
C PRO A 100 -37.56 -3.01 0.05
N GLY A 101 -37.50 -3.90 -0.94
CA GLY A 101 -36.39 -4.01 -1.89
C GLY A 101 -35.14 -4.72 -1.35
N ALA A 102 -35.18 -5.26 -0.13
CA ALA A 102 -34.13 -6.16 0.35
C ALA A 102 -34.30 -7.57 -0.25
N PRO A 103 -33.19 -8.31 -0.44
CA PRO A 103 -33.19 -9.73 -0.78
C PRO A 103 -34.13 -10.58 0.07
N ARG A 104 -34.63 -11.69 -0.48
CA ARG A 104 -35.52 -12.60 0.28
C ARG A 104 -34.82 -13.19 1.50
N VAL A 105 -33.58 -13.64 1.29
CA VAL A 105 -32.63 -14.01 2.33
C VAL A 105 -31.31 -13.37 1.93
N PRO A 106 -30.86 -12.32 2.62
CA PRO A 106 -29.65 -11.60 2.26
C PRO A 106 -28.40 -12.38 2.66
N VAL A 107 -27.46 -12.43 1.75
CA VAL A 107 -26.08 -12.84 2.00
C VAL A 107 -25.20 -11.61 1.79
N VAL A 108 -24.43 -11.25 2.81
CA VAL A 108 -23.54 -10.10 2.76
C VAL A 108 -22.14 -10.58 2.44
N GLU A 109 -21.64 -10.24 1.26
CA GLU A 109 -20.28 -10.54 0.86
C GLU A 109 -19.39 -9.34 1.15
N ILE A 110 -18.35 -9.56 1.95
CA ILE A 110 -17.42 -8.53 2.41
C ILE A 110 -16.05 -8.83 1.82
N HIS A 111 -15.58 -7.93 0.97
CA HIS A 111 -14.27 -8.01 0.35
C HIS A 111 -13.30 -7.16 1.17
N LEU A 112 -12.37 -7.84 1.83
CA LEU A 112 -11.27 -7.23 2.59
C LEU A 112 -10.05 -7.18 1.68
N ARG A 113 -9.60 -5.97 1.36
CA ARG A 113 -8.41 -5.72 0.56
C ARG A 113 -7.22 -5.65 1.51
N ARG A 114 -6.20 -6.49 1.27
CA ARG A 114 -5.00 -6.56 2.09
C ARG A 114 -3.74 -6.42 1.25
N ALA A 115 -2.71 -5.81 1.82
CA ALA A 115 -1.35 -5.79 1.30
C ALA A 115 -0.40 -6.32 2.37
N GLY A 116 0.11 -7.53 2.17
CA GLY A 116 0.92 -8.21 3.18
C GLY A 116 0.14 -8.43 4.48
N GLU A 117 0.58 -7.74 5.53
CA GLU A 117 0.05 -7.77 6.90
C GLU A 117 -0.93 -6.61 7.21
N GLU A 118 -1.16 -5.70 6.26
CA GLU A 118 -2.04 -4.54 6.45
C GLU A 118 -3.37 -4.70 5.69
N LEU A 119 -4.46 -4.23 6.31
CA LEU A 119 -5.76 -4.04 5.67
C LEU A 119 -5.83 -2.65 5.03
N LEU A 120 -6.05 -2.62 3.72
CA LEU A 120 -6.14 -1.39 2.94
C LEU A 120 -7.57 -0.84 2.87
N GLY A 121 -8.55 -1.73 2.78
CA GLY A 121 -9.92 -1.30 2.58
C GLY A 121 -10.94 -2.41 2.66
N VAL A 122 -12.20 -2.00 2.80
CA VAL A 122 -13.34 -2.91 2.86
C VAL A 122 -14.39 -2.50 1.85
N THR A 123 -15.03 -3.47 1.23
CA THR A 123 -16.21 -3.27 0.37
C THR A 123 -17.24 -4.32 0.72
N ALA A 124 -18.51 -3.92 0.81
CA ALA A 124 -19.60 -4.83 1.10
C ALA A 124 -20.59 -4.85 -0.06
N GLN A 125 -21.10 -6.04 -0.37
CA GLN A 125 -22.12 -6.27 -1.37
C GLN A 125 -23.22 -7.12 -0.75
N VAL A 126 -24.46 -6.86 -1.14
CA VAL A 126 -25.62 -7.64 -0.70
C VAL A 126 -26.11 -8.45 -1.88
N LEU A 127 -26.19 -9.75 -1.69
CA LEU A 127 -26.62 -10.71 -2.68
C LEU A 127 -27.84 -11.46 -2.13
N ASP A 128 -28.70 -11.93 -3.04
CA ASP A 128 -29.68 -12.95 -2.69
C ASP A 128 -28.98 -14.28 -2.42
N ALA A 129 -29.45 -15.01 -1.41
CA ALA A 129 -28.98 -16.36 -1.13
C ALA A 129 -29.11 -17.25 -2.38
N PRO A 130 -28.06 -18.04 -2.73
CA PRO A 130 -28.14 -18.96 -3.84
C PRO A 130 -29.31 -19.94 -3.68
N ILE A 131 -30.00 -20.25 -4.78
CA ILE A 131 -31.17 -21.14 -4.79
C ILE A 131 -30.82 -22.51 -4.18
N SER A 132 -29.62 -23.04 -4.47
CA SER A 132 -29.13 -24.29 -3.88
C SER A 132 -29.07 -24.26 -2.35
N TYR A 133 -28.66 -23.13 -1.76
CA TYR A 133 -28.60 -22.97 -0.31
C TYR A 133 -30.01 -22.92 0.31
N LEU A 134 -30.94 -22.22 -0.34
CA LEU A 134 -32.34 -22.17 0.11
C LEU A 134 -33.02 -23.54 0.07
N HIS A 135 -32.72 -24.37 -0.92
CA HIS A 135 -33.24 -25.74 -0.96
C HIS A 135 -32.71 -26.62 0.16
N SER A 136 -31.44 -26.45 0.55
CA SER A 136 -30.87 -27.19 1.69
C SER A 136 -31.37 -26.71 3.05
N HIS A 137 -31.82 -25.46 3.16
CA HIS A 137 -32.28 -24.84 4.40
C HIS A 137 -33.60 -24.08 4.20
N PRO A 138 -34.72 -24.78 3.92
CA PRO A 138 -36.00 -24.13 3.64
C PRO A 138 -36.55 -23.37 4.87
N THR A 139 -36.33 -23.90 6.08
CA THR A 139 -36.77 -23.28 7.33
C THR A 139 -36.17 -21.89 7.56
N LEU A 140 -34.92 -21.67 7.10
CA LEU A 140 -34.24 -20.38 7.25
C LEU A 140 -34.97 -19.27 6.47
N ALA A 141 -35.48 -19.58 5.27
CA ALA A 141 -36.16 -18.60 4.44
C ALA A 141 -37.49 -18.16 5.07
N ASP A 142 -38.17 -19.10 5.73
CA ASP A 142 -39.45 -18.84 6.40
C ASP A 142 -39.24 -18.10 7.73
N GLU A 143 -38.26 -18.53 8.53
CA GLU A 143 -37.87 -17.85 9.77
C GLU A 143 -37.32 -16.44 9.53
N TRP A 144 -36.62 -16.22 8.41
CA TRP A 144 -36.05 -14.91 8.09
C TRP A 144 -37.12 -13.82 7.97
N ARG A 145 -38.26 -14.14 7.33
CA ARG A 145 -39.39 -13.21 7.21
C ARG A 145 -40.33 -13.21 8.40
N ASN A 146 -40.33 -14.27 9.21
CA ASN A 146 -41.17 -14.33 10.40
C ASN A 146 -40.79 -13.23 11.42
N GLU A 147 -41.75 -12.42 11.82
CA GLU A 147 -41.56 -11.31 12.77
C GLU A 147 -41.16 -11.79 14.18
N SER A 148 -41.64 -12.97 14.58
CA SER A 148 -41.40 -13.53 15.92
C SER A 148 -40.11 -14.33 16.04
N ALA A 149 -39.50 -14.72 14.91
CA ALA A 149 -38.29 -15.53 14.89
C ALA A 149 -37.04 -14.64 14.99
N TRP A 150 -36.55 -14.49 16.23
CA TRP A 150 -35.30 -13.81 16.58
C TRP A 150 -34.47 -14.69 17.52
N PRO A 151 -33.14 -14.59 17.51
CA PRO A 151 -32.31 -13.73 16.68
C PRO A 151 -32.24 -14.19 15.21
N LYS A 152 -32.13 -13.23 14.28
CA LYS A 152 -31.99 -13.53 12.84
C LYS A 152 -30.52 -13.77 12.51
N HIS A 153 -30.20 -14.88 11.87
CA HIS A 153 -28.82 -15.24 11.54
C HIS A 153 -28.45 -14.76 10.14
N LEU A 154 -27.76 -13.63 10.05
CA LEU A 154 -27.32 -13.06 8.79
C LEU A 154 -26.07 -13.78 8.29
N LEU A 155 -26.11 -14.31 7.07
CA LEU A 155 -24.94 -14.93 6.47
C LEU A 155 -23.98 -13.85 5.96
N ILE A 156 -22.76 -13.83 6.50
CA ILE A 156 -21.68 -12.95 6.08
C ILE A 156 -20.56 -13.81 5.51
N VAL A 157 -20.13 -13.49 4.29
CA VAL A 157 -19.02 -14.16 3.60
C VAL A 157 -17.87 -13.17 3.52
N TYR A 158 -16.82 -13.40 4.29
CA TYR A 158 -15.57 -12.68 4.20
C TYR A 158 -14.70 -13.27 3.10
N ARG A 159 -14.27 -12.42 2.17
CA ARG A 159 -13.30 -12.77 1.12
C ARG A 159 -12.11 -11.84 1.17
N PHE A 160 -10.91 -12.40 1.14
CA PHE A 160 -9.68 -11.63 1.09
C PHE A 160 -9.19 -11.47 -0.34
N LYS A 161 -8.91 -10.22 -0.72
CA LYS A 161 -8.22 -9.88 -1.96
C LYS A 161 -6.85 -9.35 -1.61
N SER A 162 -5.82 -10.10 -2.02
CA SER A 162 -4.44 -9.63 -1.92
C SER A 162 -4.20 -8.62 -3.03
N GLU A 163 -4.01 -7.36 -2.65
CA GLU A 163 -3.54 -6.30 -3.53
C GLU A 163 -2.08 -6.00 -3.17
N GLN A 164 -1.20 -5.94 -4.17
CA GLN A 164 0.16 -5.47 -3.95
C GLN A 164 0.18 -3.97 -4.24
N GLU A 165 0.16 -3.16 -3.18
CA GLU A 165 0.36 -1.73 -3.32
C GLU A 165 1.87 -1.48 -3.47
N ILE A 166 2.35 -1.58 -4.71
CA ILE A 166 3.69 -1.12 -5.07
C ILE A 166 3.54 0.38 -5.35
N ASP A 167 3.96 1.21 -4.40
CA ASP A 167 4.09 2.65 -4.63
C ASP A 167 5.25 2.90 -5.61
N LEU A 168 4.91 2.89 -6.91
CA LEU A 168 5.86 3.07 -8.00
C LEU A 168 6.59 4.40 -7.89
N ASP A 169 5.92 5.45 -7.40
CA ASP A 169 6.49 6.79 -7.30
C ASP A 169 7.58 6.81 -6.24
N ARG A 170 7.32 6.26 -5.05
CA ARG A 170 8.36 6.11 -4.01
C ARG A 170 9.51 5.24 -4.48
N GLY A 171 9.23 4.12 -5.13
CA GLY A 171 10.26 3.25 -5.71
C GLY A 171 11.14 3.99 -6.71
N LEU A 172 10.53 4.77 -7.60
CA LEU A 172 11.22 5.57 -8.60
C LEU A 172 12.08 6.65 -7.95
N TYR A 173 11.57 7.39 -6.95
CA TYR A 173 12.34 8.41 -6.24
C TYR A 173 13.59 7.83 -5.57
N VAL A 174 13.48 6.65 -4.96
CA VAL A 174 14.62 5.96 -4.34
C VAL A 174 15.67 5.57 -5.37
N ILE A 175 15.25 5.00 -6.51
CA ILE A 175 16.16 4.61 -7.59
C ILE A 175 16.86 5.84 -8.19
N ILE A 176 16.12 6.92 -8.44
CA ILE A 176 16.68 8.18 -8.96
C ILE A 176 17.68 8.77 -7.98
N ALA A 177 17.35 8.83 -6.69
CA ALA A 177 18.26 9.33 -5.67
C ALA A 177 19.56 8.51 -5.61
N LEU A 178 19.45 7.18 -5.65
CA LEU A 178 20.61 6.29 -5.69
C LEU A 178 21.46 6.51 -6.94
N ALA A 179 20.83 6.65 -8.11
CA ALA A 179 21.51 6.91 -9.37
C ALA A 179 22.27 8.25 -9.36
N LEU A 180 21.66 9.31 -8.81
CA LEU A 180 22.31 10.62 -8.65
C LEU A 180 23.53 10.55 -7.72
N VAL A 181 23.43 9.81 -6.61
CA VAL A 181 24.56 9.58 -5.69
C VAL A 181 25.68 8.81 -6.39
N CYS A 182 25.36 7.74 -7.12
CA CYS A 182 26.36 7.00 -7.89
C CYS A 182 27.03 7.87 -8.96
N LEU A 183 26.25 8.68 -9.69
CA LEU A 183 26.78 9.62 -10.68
C LEU A 183 27.71 10.65 -10.02
N PHE A 184 27.34 11.17 -8.85
CA PHE A 184 28.15 12.13 -8.11
C PHE A 184 29.48 11.52 -7.67
N ILE A 185 29.48 10.28 -7.16
CA ILE A 185 30.71 9.56 -6.80
C ILE A 185 31.58 9.32 -8.04
N LEU A 186 30.99 8.95 -9.18
CA LEU A 186 31.72 8.78 -10.43
C LEU A 186 32.35 10.09 -10.91
N MET A 187 31.66 11.23 -10.79
CA MET A 187 32.19 12.56 -11.13
C MET A 187 33.39 12.92 -10.25
N LEU A 188 33.32 12.67 -8.93
CA LEU A 188 34.44 12.90 -8.02
C LEU A 188 35.64 11.99 -8.32
N ASN A 189 35.39 10.72 -8.66
CA ASN A 189 36.45 9.78 -9.04
C ASN A 189 37.08 10.15 -10.40
N ALA A 190 36.28 10.60 -11.36
CA ALA A 190 36.78 11.07 -12.66
C ALA A 190 37.60 12.36 -12.51
N ALA A 191 37.14 13.30 -11.68
CA ALA A 191 37.85 14.54 -11.39
C ALA A 191 39.20 14.27 -10.72
N SER A 192 39.23 13.46 -9.66
CA SER A 192 40.49 13.07 -8.99
C SER A 192 41.42 12.26 -9.91
N GLY A 193 40.89 11.41 -10.79
CA GLY A 193 41.68 10.71 -11.80
C GLY A 193 42.22 11.63 -12.92
N SER A 194 41.60 12.78 -13.16
CA SER A 194 42.02 13.73 -14.18
C SER A 194 43.17 14.63 -13.73
N GLU A 195 43.31 14.91 -12.43
CA GLU A 195 44.40 15.73 -11.88
C GLU A 195 45.78 15.18 -12.28
N ALA A 196 45.96 13.86 -12.21
CA ALA A 196 47.21 13.21 -12.58
C ALA A 196 47.52 13.33 -14.10
N LYS A 197 46.49 13.25 -14.95
CA LYS A 197 46.65 13.39 -16.41
C LYS A 197 46.90 14.84 -16.82
N LEU A 198 46.24 15.78 -16.14
CA LEU A 198 46.37 17.21 -16.40
C LEU A 198 47.73 17.74 -15.93
N ALA A 199 48.25 17.23 -14.82
CA ALA A 199 49.60 17.52 -14.36
C ALA A 199 50.67 17.04 -15.36
N HIS A 200 50.52 15.83 -15.91
CA HIS A 200 51.45 15.30 -16.92
C HIS A 200 51.40 16.12 -18.23
N PHE A 201 50.20 16.48 -18.68
CA PHE A 201 50.02 17.31 -19.87
C PHE A 201 50.61 18.72 -19.69
N LEU A 202 50.45 19.32 -18.51
CA LEU A 202 51.07 20.62 -18.20
C LEU A 202 52.60 20.53 -18.18
N GLN A 203 53.16 19.44 -17.66
CA GLN A 203 54.61 19.20 -17.71
C GLN A 203 55.11 19.03 -19.15
N ASP A 204 54.40 18.28 -19.99
CA ASP A 204 54.76 18.08 -21.39
C ASP A 204 54.69 19.39 -22.21
N VAL A 205 53.68 20.23 -21.97
CA VAL A 205 53.54 21.54 -22.64
C VAL A 205 54.61 22.53 -22.17
N VAL A 206 54.91 22.56 -20.87
CA VAL A 206 55.98 23.42 -20.33
C VAL A 206 57.35 22.98 -20.86
N ALA A 207 57.63 21.68 -20.89
CA ALA A 207 58.88 21.14 -21.45
C ALA A 207 59.01 21.43 -22.96
N ALA A 208 57.91 21.34 -23.72
CA ALA A 208 57.90 21.72 -25.13
C ALA A 208 58.14 23.23 -25.36
N SER A 209 57.67 24.08 -24.44
CA SER A 209 57.89 25.54 -24.53
C SER A 209 59.35 25.94 -24.27
N ASP A 210 60.05 25.25 -23.36
CA ASP A 210 61.48 25.45 -23.11
C ASP A 210 62.35 25.03 -24.31
N LEU A 211 61.95 23.99 -25.04
CA LEU A 211 62.58 23.57 -26.28
C LEU A 211 62.29 24.54 -27.45
N GLY A 212 61.13 25.20 -27.45
CA GLY A 212 60.76 26.23 -28.44
C GLY A 212 61.59 27.52 -28.31
N VAL A 213 61.88 27.96 -27.08
CA VAL A 213 62.72 29.15 -26.82
C VAL A 213 64.19 28.92 -27.18
N SER A 214 64.65 27.67 -27.16
CA SER A 214 66.03 27.29 -27.47
C SER A 214 66.35 27.19 -28.98
N SER A 215 65.33 27.27 -29.86
CA SER A 215 65.50 27.09 -31.32
C SER A 215 65.38 28.38 -32.15
N ALA A 216 65.10 29.53 -31.52
CA ALA A 216 64.86 30.80 -32.21
C ALA A 216 66.06 31.77 -32.21
N SER A 217 67.29 31.27 -32.07
CA SER A 217 68.51 32.08 -32.20
C SER A 217 69.46 31.47 -33.24
N GLY A 218 69.50 32.07 -34.43
CA GLY A 218 70.61 31.93 -35.36
C GLY A 218 70.29 31.29 -36.70
N SER A 219 69.82 32.09 -37.66
CA SER A 219 70.37 32.03 -39.02
C SER A 219 70.35 33.42 -39.66
N SER A 220 71.53 34.04 -39.65
CA SER A 220 71.85 35.28 -40.36
C SER A 220 71.93 34.96 -41.86
N TRP A 221 70.96 35.46 -42.62
CA TRP A 221 71.01 35.46 -44.09
C TRP A 221 71.93 36.59 -44.55
N LYS A 222 73.04 36.23 -45.21
CA LYS A 222 74.01 37.16 -45.81
C LYS A 222 73.93 37.00 -47.33
N GLY A 223 73.32 37.97 -48.00
CA GLY A 223 73.22 38.02 -49.45
C GLY A 223 74.43 38.74 -50.04
N ASP A 224 75.25 37.99 -50.80
CA ASP A 224 76.38 38.53 -51.54
C ASP A 224 75.91 39.23 -52.83
N ILE A 225 76.37 40.46 -53.01
CA ILE A 225 76.23 41.26 -54.22
C ILE A 225 77.34 40.82 -55.18
N ALA A 226 76.97 40.15 -56.28
CA ALA A 226 77.87 39.89 -57.39
C ALA A 226 77.78 41.02 -58.42
N LYS A 227 78.95 41.53 -58.81
CA LYS A 227 79.22 42.57 -59.81
C LYS A 227 79.84 41.92 -61.05
N GLY A 228 79.55 42.46 -62.24
CA GLY A 228 80.23 42.18 -63.51
C GLY A 228 79.34 41.43 -64.52
N ASP A 229 79.26 41.77 -65.80
CA ASP A 229 79.80 42.85 -66.64
C ASP A 229 78.79 43.13 -67.75
#